data_AF-X1MV50-F1
#
_entry.id   AF-X1MV50-F1
#
_cell.length_a   1.000
_cell.length_b   1.000
_cell.length_c   1.000
_cell.angle_alpha   90.00
_cell.angle_beta   90.00
_cell.angle_gamma   90.00
#
_symmetry.space_group_name_H-M   'P 1'
#
loop_
_entity.id
_entity.type
_entity.pdbx_description
1 polymer ?
#
loop_
_entity_poly.entity_id
_entity_poly.type
_entity_poly.pdbx_seq_one_letter_code
_entity_poly.pdbx_strand_id
1 'polypeptide(L)'
;MFFFRDAENRYFYVNQFDEKNMIIQDIIVYEFNGEESLRTITAKEGKWVADTWKLENGTIYNYHEGEKSAYEISFATLDIILKEDLQKFFKNQRTPQEMSSKELRQQIDILQQAGVDTKSFEVDLY
;
A
#
# COMPACT_ATOMS: atom_id res chain seq x y z
N MET A 1 11.25 -0.25 -6.01
CA MET A 1 9.95 -0.65 -5.45
C MET A 1 10.13 -1.79 -4.47
N PHE A 2 9.62 -1.63 -3.26
CA PHE A 2 9.52 -2.70 -2.27
C PHE A 2 8.11 -2.71 -1.69
N PHE A 3 7.74 -3.84 -1.10
CA PHE A 3 6.51 -4.00 -0.37
C PHE A 3 6.78 -4.56 1.01
N PHE A 4 5.82 -4.37 1.90
CA PHE A 4 5.77 -5.07 3.18
C PHE A 4 4.32 -5.15 3.67
N ARG A 5 4.08 -6.10 4.57
CA ARG A 5 2.83 -6.23 5.31
C ARG A 5 3.11 -5.94 6.78
N ASP A 6 2.28 -5.12 7.41
CA ASP A 6 2.40 -4.87 8.84
C ASP A 6 1.58 -5.85 9.69
N ALA A 7 1.69 -5.72 11.02
CA ALA A 7 0.94 -6.56 11.95
C ALA A 7 -0.59 -6.37 11.91
N GLU A 8 -1.09 -5.28 11.32
CA GLU A 8 -2.53 -5.03 11.13
C GLU A 8 -3.02 -5.57 9.79
N ASN A 9 -2.20 -6.35 9.08
CA ASN A 9 -2.49 -6.89 7.75
C ASN A 9 -2.71 -5.83 6.68
N ARG A 10 -2.11 -4.65 6.86
CA ARG A 10 -2.06 -3.62 5.83
C ARG A 10 -0.89 -3.91 4.90
N TYR A 11 -1.16 -3.84 3.60
CA TYR A 11 -0.16 -4.05 2.57
C TYR A 11 0.30 -2.71 2.05
N PHE A 12 1.60 -2.45 2.17
CA PHE A 12 2.22 -1.22 1.69
C PHE A 12 3.03 -1.51 0.45
N TYR A 13 2.86 -0.64 -0.53
CA TYR A 13 3.60 -0.59 -1.77
C TYR A 13 4.28 0.75 -1.85
N VAL A 14 5.60 0.73 -2.03
CA VAL A 14 6.41 1.93 -2.08
C VAL A 14 7.29 1.88 -3.31
N ASN A 15 7.13 2.87 -4.18
CA ASN A 15 7.92 2.94 -5.40
C ASN A 15 9.39 3.23 -5.09
N GLN A 16 9.64 4.26 -4.28
CA GLN A 16 10.99 4.75 -3.94
C GLN A 16 11.15 4.94 -2.44
N PHE A 17 12.34 4.63 -1.94
CA PHE A 17 12.72 4.87 -0.54
C PHE A 17 14.12 5.42 -0.44
N ASP A 18 14.22 6.58 0.21
CA ASP A 18 15.45 7.20 0.65
C ASP A 18 15.70 6.79 2.10
N GLU A 19 16.58 5.79 2.28
CA GLU A 19 16.95 5.28 3.60
C GLU A 19 17.66 6.33 4.46
N LYS A 20 18.42 7.24 3.85
CA LYS A 20 19.19 8.25 4.58
C LYS A 20 18.27 9.26 5.26
N ASN A 21 17.21 9.67 4.55
CA ASN A 21 16.25 10.65 5.05
C ASN A 21 14.98 10.03 5.62
N MET A 22 14.83 8.71 5.49
CA MET A 22 13.64 7.94 5.87
C MET A 22 12.36 8.44 5.18
N ILE A 23 12.46 8.67 3.88
CA ILE A 23 11.38 9.19 3.03
C ILE A 23 10.98 8.11 2.03
N ILE A 24 9.67 7.83 1.96
CA ILE A 24 9.05 6.97 0.94
C ILE A 24 8.27 7.83 -0.05
N GLN A 25 8.18 7.39 -1.30
CA GLN A 25 7.45 8.13 -2.36
C GLN A 25 6.60 7.18 -3.21
N ASP A 26 5.50 7.75 -3.73
CA ASP A 26 4.43 7.06 -4.44
C ASP A 26 3.96 5.80 -3.68
N ILE A 27 3.25 6.05 -2.59
CA ILE A 27 2.79 5.05 -1.62
C ILE A 27 1.38 4.61 -1.99
N ILE A 28 1.15 3.30 -1.94
CA ILE A 28 -0.20 2.72 -1.91
C ILE A 28 -0.29 1.81 -0.69
N VAL A 29 -1.34 2.00 0.12
CA VAL A 29 -1.66 1.15 1.27
C VAL A 29 -3.02 0.51 1.04
N TYR A 30 -3.11 -0.80 1.17
CA TYR A 30 -4.38 -1.53 1.19
C TYR A 30 -4.69 -2.00 2.61
N GLU A 31 -5.88 -1.67 3.08
CA GLU A 31 -6.45 -2.12 4.34
C GLU A 31 -7.72 -2.93 4.05
N PHE A 32 -7.74 -4.19 4.48
CA PHE A 32 -8.90 -5.08 4.34
C PHE A 32 -9.73 -5.02 5.63
N ASN A 33 -10.96 -4.53 5.53
CA ASN A 33 -11.89 -4.44 6.65
C ASN A 33 -12.97 -5.52 6.51
N GLY A 34 -12.58 -6.79 6.70
CA GLY A 34 -13.44 -7.94 6.44
C GLY A 34 -13.46 -8.38 4.96
N GLU A 35 -14.39 -9.25 4.58
CA GLU A 35 -14.46 -9.80 3.22
C GLU A 35 -15.05 -8.81 2.20
N GLU A 36 -15.85 -7.83 2.66
CA GLU A 36 -16.69 -6.99 1.80
C GLU A 36 -16.21 -5.53 1.68
N SER A 37 -15.10 -5.15 2.35
CA SER A 37 -14.62 -3.78 2.37
C SER A 37 -13.10 -3.67 2.19
N LEU A 38 -12.72 -2.89 1.19
CA LEU A 38 -11.35 -2.53 0.88
C LEU A 38 -11.17 -1.02 0.99
N ARG A 39 -10.18 -0.61 1.78
CA ARG A 39 -9.73 0.78 1.81
C ARG A 39 -8.35 0.87 1.16
N THR A 40 -8.24 1.74 0.16
CA THR A 40 -6.98 2.04 -0.52
C THR A 40 -6.55 3.45 -0.16
N ILE A 41 -5.30 3.64 0.22
CA ILE A 41 -4.73 4.94 0.56
C ILE A 41 -3.57 5.19 -0.38
N THR A 42 -3.64 6.25 -1.17
CA THR A 42 -2.51 6.71 -1.99
C THR A 42 -1.89 7.94 -1.36
N ALA A 43 -0.58 8.10 -1.47
CA ALA A 43 0.13 9.30 -1.02
C ALA A 43 1.35 9.58 -1.88
N LYS A 44 1.73 10.85 -2.02
CA LYS A 44 2.91 11.23 -2.80
C LYS A 44 4.20 11.03 -2.04
N GLU A 45 4.19 11.38 -0.76
CA GLU A 45 5.36 11.27 0.12
C GLU A 45 4.94 10.68 1.46
N GLY A 46 5.85 9.99 2.11
CA GLY A 46 5.71 9.54 3.48
C GLY A 46 7.01 9.72 4.22
N LYS A 47 6.95 10.25 5.44
CA LYS A 47 8.14 10.39 6.30
C LYS A 47 7.98 9.55 7.56
N TRP A 48 9.03 8.82 7.89
CA TRP A 48 9.07 8.09 9.15
C TRP A 48 9.35 9.03 10.32
N VAL A 49 8.47 9.04 11.33
CA VAL A 49 8.65 9.79 12.58
C VAL A 49 8.31 8.87 13.76
N ALA A 50 9.34 8.47 14.52
CA ALA A 50 9.26 7.54 15.65
C ALA A 50 8.70 6.16 15.29
N ASP A 51 7.38 6.00 15.31
CA ASP A 51 6.61 4.78 15.02
C ASP A 51 5.53 5.00 13.94
N THR A 52 5.58 6.15 13.27
CA THR A 52 4.49 6.63 12.41
C THR A 52 4.99 6.99 11.02
N TRP A 53 4.34 6.45 9.99
CA TRP A 53 4.41 6.98 8.64
C TRP A 53 3.49 8.18 8.53
N LYS A 54 4.08 9.37 8.39
CA LYS A 54 3.34 10.59 8.08
C LYS A 54 3.23 10.72 6.57
N LEU A 55 2.09 10.31 6.03
CA LEU A 55 1.80 10.39 4.61
C LEU A 55 1.31 11.78 4.24
N GLU A 56 1.72 12.27 3.07
CA GLU A 56 1.40 13.60 2.58
C GLU A 56 0.81 13.58 1.17
N ASN A 57 -0.12 14.51 0.93
CA ASN A 57 -0.76 14.77 -0.36
C ASN A 57 -1.32 13.50 -1.00
N GLY A 58 -2.36 12.94 -0.36
CA GLY A 58 -2.90 11.65 -0.73
C GLY A 58 -4.42 11.61 -0.83
N THR A 59 -4.94 10.45 -1.22
CA THR A 59 -6.37 10.16 -1.32
C THR A 59 -6.69 8.80 -0.74
N ILE A 60 -7.77 8.75 0.04
CA ILE A 60 -8.38 7.51 0.53
C ILE A 60 -9.53 7.15 -0.40
N TYR A 61 -9.58 5.91 -0.84
CA TYR A 61 -10.66 5.31 -1.60
C TYR A 61 -11.28 4.20 -0.73
N ASN A 62 -12.57 4.28 -0.45
CA ASN A 62 -13.31 3.21 0.24
C ASN A 62 -14.22 2.50 -0.75
N TYR A 63 -14.06 1.19 -0.85
CA TYR A 63 -14.87 0.29 -1.66
C TYR A 63 -15.68 -0.61 -0.73
N HIS A 64 -16.98 -0.74 -1.02
CA HIS A 64 -17.89 -1.65 -0.35
C HIS A 64 -18.56 -2.55 -1.39
N GLU A 65 -18.72 -3.83 -1.07
CA GLU A 65 -19.42 -4.77 -1.95
C GLU A 65 -20.85 -4.29 -2.22
N GLY A 66 -21.24 -4.25 -3.50
CA GLY A 66 -22.55 -3.78 -3.93
C GLY A 66 -22.65 -2.27 -4.23
N GLU A 67 -21.63 -1.47 -3.89
CA GLU A 67 -21.57 -0.06 -4.28
C GLU A 67 -20.93 0.09 -5.67
N LYS A 68 -21.54 0.93 -6.53
CA LYS A 68 -21.05 1.16 -7.89
C LYS A 68 -19.85 2.11 -7.97
N SER A 69 -19.49 2.79 -6.89
CA SER A 69 -18.45 3.82 -6.89
C SER A 69 -17.80 3.89 -5.52
N ALA A 70 -16.48 4.12 -5.50
CA ALA A 70 -15.74 4.33 -4.28
C ALA A 70 -16.04 5.71 -3.68
N TYR A 71 -16.01 5.82 -2.35
CA TYR A 71 -15.94 7.12 -1.69
C TYR A 71 -14.49 7.61 -1.62
N GLU A 72 -14.25 8.82 -2.12
CA GLU A 72 -12.92 9.41 -2.21
C GLU A 72 -12.75 10.58 -1.23
N ILE A 73 -11.66 10.56 -0.45
CA ILE A 73 -11.30 11.62 0.49
C ILE A 73 -9.84 12.01 0.28
N SER A 74 -9.58 13.23 -0.18
CA SER A 74 -8.22 13.76 -0.21
C SER A 74 -7.76 14.24 1.16
N PHE A 75 -6.47 14.08 1.46
CA PHE A 75 -5.85 14.55 2.69
C PHE A 75 -4.53 15.26 2.39
N ALA A 76 -4.24 16.29 3.18
CA ALA A 76 -2.93 16.93 3.19
C ALA A 76 -1.92 16.07 3.96
N THR A 77 -2.33 15.54 5.12
CA THR A 77 -1.53 14.66 5.98
C THR A 77 -2.38 13.51 6.51
N LEU A 78 -1.78 12.33 6.66
CA LEU A 78 -2.38 11.16 7.28
C LEU A 78 -1.30 10.38 8.04
N ASP A 79 -1.53 10.14 9.32
CA ASP A 79 -0.61 9.38 10.16
C ASP A 79 -1.01 7.89 10.19
N ILE A 80 -0.05 7.02 9.88
CA ILE A 80 -0.18 5.56 10.01
C ILE A 80 0.82 5.07 11.04
N ILE A 81 0.32 4.70 12.21
CA ILE A 81 1.13 4.12 13.30
C ILE A 81 1.40 2.66 13.00
N LEU A 82 2.67 2.24 13.00
CA LEU A 82 3.05 0.83 12.92
C LEU A 82 3.29 0.29 14.33
N LYS A 83 2.55 -0.75 14.72
CA LYS A 83 2.65 -1.39 16.04
C LYS A 83 3.88 -2.30 16.21
N GLU A 84 4.69 -2.48 15.18
CA GLU A 84 5.88 -3.33 15.20
C GLU A 84 7.19 -2.55 15.06
N ASP A 85 8.26 -3.17 15.54
CA ASP A 85 9.63 -2.65 15.49
C ASP A 85 10.10 -2.48 14.03
N LEU A 86 10.55 -1.26 13.68
CA LEU A 86 11.14 -0.88 12.38
C LEU A 86 12.13 -1.90 11.81
N GLN A 87 12.88 -2.57 12.67
CA GLN A 87 13.86 -3.54 12.20
C GLN A 87 13.24 -4.73 11.47
N LYS A 88 11.98 -5.08 11.77
CA LYS A 88 11.23 -6.09 10.99
C LYS A 88 10.73 -5.55 9.66
N PHE A 89 10.31 -4.28 9.63
CA PHE A 89 9.91 -3.59 8.39
C PHE A 89 11.03 -3.68 7.34
N PHE A 90 12.26 -3.35 7.74
CA PHE A 90 13.41 -3.37 6.83
C PHE A 90 13.86 -4.78 6.44
N LYS A 91 13.73 -5.76 7.35
CA LYS A 91 14.11 -7.16 7.06
C LYS A 91 13.14 -7.89 6.15
N ASN A 92 11.89 -7.43 6.06
CA ASN A 92 10.85 -8.08 5.27
C ASN A 92 10.56 -7.37 3.95
N GLN A 93 11.40 -6.41 3.54
CA GLN A 93 11.30 -5.81 2.21
C GLN A 93 11.47 -6.92 1.17
N ARG A 94 10.49 -7.07 0.29
CA ARG A 94 10.71 -7.83 -0.93
C ARG A 94 10.32 -7.00 -2.16
N THR A 95 10.92 -7.33 -3.28
CA THR A 95 10.58 -6.82 -4.60
C THR A 95 9.43 -7.65 -5.20
N PRO A 96 8.73 -7.18 -6.24
CA PRO A 96 7.72 -7.99 -6.94
C PRO A 96 8.25 -9.34 -7.43
N GLN A 97 9.53 -9.40 -7.84
CA GLN A 97 10.20 -10.62 -8.29
C GLN A 97 10.45 -11.62 -7.14
N GLU A 98 10.47 -11.13 -5.90
CA GLU A 98 10.61 -11.94 -4.68
C GLU A 98 9.24 -12.29 -4.05
N MET A 99 8.13 -11.80 -4.63
CA MET A 99 6.78 -12.27 -4.29
C MET A 99 6.56 -13.66 -4.88
N SER A 100 5.78 -14.49 -4.17
CA SER A 100 5.21 -15.67 -4.80
C SER A 100 4.22 -15.27 -5.89
N SER A 101 4.08 -16.09 -6.94
CA SER A 101 3.12 -15.87 -8.02
C SER A 101 1.67 -15.74 -7.52
N LYS A 102 1.37 -16.29 -6.33
CA LYS A 102 0.06 -16.18 -5.67
C LYS A 102 -0.16 -14.78 -5.09
N GLU A 103 0.85 -14.20 -4.43
CA GLU A 103 0.79 -12.85 -3.87
C GLU A 103 0.67 -11.80 -4.99
N LEU A 104 1.42 -11.98 -6.08
CA LEU A 104 1.35 -11.10 -7.26
C LEU A 104 -0.03 -11.18 -7.97
N ARG A 105 -0.63 -12.38 -8.04
CA ARG A 105 -2.01 -12.54 -8.57
C ARG A 105 -3.05 -11.85 -7.71
N GLN A 106 -2.99 -12.03 -6.38
CA GLN A 106 -3.90 -11.34 -5.47
C GLN A 106 -3.81 -9.82 -5.64
N GLN A 107 -2.60 -9.29 -5.85
CA GLN A 107 -2.39 -7.88 -6.16
C GLN A 107 -3.05 -7.43 -7.46
N ILE A 108 -2.91 -8.20 -8.54
CA ILE A 108 -3.57 -7.90 -9.82
C ILE A 108 -5.09 -7.91 -9.65
N ASP A 109 -5.62 -8.91 -8.93
CA ASP A 109 -7.06 -9.02 -8.69
C ASP A 109 -7.60 -7.81 -7.91
N ILE A 110 -6.89 -7.36 -6.88
CA ILE A 110 -7.25 -6.17 -6.08
C ILE A 110 -7.26 -4.91 -6.94
N LEU A 111 -6.20 -4.70 -7.74
CA LEU A 111 -6.07 -3.54 -8.61
C LEU A 111 -7.14 -3.52 -9.71
N GLN A 112 -7.46 -4.69 -10.28
CA GLN A 112 -8.54 -4.85 -11.27
C GLN A 112 -9.91 -4.56 -10.66
N GLN A 113 -10.19 -5.05 -9.44
CA GLN A 113 -11.43 -4.76 -8.71
C GLN A 113 -11.58 -3.26 -8.39
N ALA A 114 -10.46 -2.57 -8.15
CA ALA A 114 -10.43 -1.12 -7.91
C ALA A 114 -10.52 -0.27 -9.21
N GLY A 115 -10.53 -0.90 -10.39
CA GLY A 115 -10.61 -0.22 -11.70
C GLY A 115 -9.30 0.43 -12.16
N VAL A 116 -8.16 0.02 -11.61
CA VAL A 116 -6.82 0.54 -11.91
C VAL A 116 -6.19 -0.26 -13.06
N ASP A 117 -5.46 0.40 -13.97
CA ASP A 117 -4.74 -0.28 -15.06
C ASP A 117 -3.57 -1.12 -14.50
N THR A 118 -3.66 -2.44 -14.62
CA THR A 118 -2.73 -3.43 -14.06
C THR A 118 -1.65 -3.91 -15.01
N LYS A 119 -1.58 -3.38 -16.25
CA LYS A 119 -0.73 -3.95 -17.30
C LYS A 119 0.75 -4.07 -16.94
N SER A 120 1.29 -3.15 -16.13
CA SER A 120 2.69 -3.23 -15.70
C SER A 120 2.96 -4.37 -14.71
N PHE A 121 1.96 -4.78 -13.92
CA PHE A 121 2.08 -5.89 -12.96
C PHE A 121 1.84 -7.26 -13.61
N GLU A 122 1.05 -7.30 -14.67
CA GLU A 122 0.76 -8.53 -15.43
C GLU A 122 1.99 -9.05 -16.19
N VAL A 123 2.88 -8.17 -16.66
CA VAL A 123 4.12 -8.56 -17.35
C VAL A 123 5.10 -9.27 -16.41
N ASP A 124 5.16 -8.87 -15.14
CA ASP A 124 6.02 -9.48 -14.12
C ASP A 124 5.49 -10.84 -13.60
N LEU A 125 4.26 -11.22 -13.94
CA LEU A 125 3.66 -12.51 -13.57
C LEU A 125 4.10 -13.67 -14.49
N TYR A 126 4.71 -13.37 -15.64
CA TYR A 126 5.05 -14.34 -16.69
C TYR A 126 6.57 -14.55 -16.87
#